data_AF-A0A922SR93-F1
#
_entry.id   AF-A0A922SR93-F1
#
_cell.length_a   1.000
_cell.length_b   1.000
_cell.length_c   1.000
_cell.angle_alpha   90.00
_cell.angle_beta   90.00
_cell.angle_gamma   90.00
#
_symmetry.space_group_name_H-M   'P 1'
#
loop_
_entity.id
_entity.type
_entity.pdbx_description
1 polymer ?
#
loop_
_entity_poly.entity_id
_entity_poly.type
_entity_poly.pdbx_seq_one_letter_code
_entity_poly.pdbx_strand_id
1 'polypeptide(L)'
;MTQQRTSQTLYSELDLQIALFDIQSKRVKSQRRAASIYNVPRTTLQDRCAGKRSRRDCEANSKRLTKLEEEAIVGRILEESTRGFAPTKADVRAMADKLLHEREGNPVGKNWVDNFVKRTPELRVGASGRQLPPFIIFAGKVLIDVLFKDLPTNWVLEVSPNGWTNNQLALAWLEHFDTHTKRHTVGGYRLLIIDGHESHCSVEFQDLCKEKNIILLCMPAHSSHLLQPLDVACFSPLKRKYGDAVSGLARNRTNYISKETFLPAFKAAFEQSITKENIQAGFRAAGLVPHDPQAVLSKLDVVVQTPKQSPQRAATWEAQTPRNACEVEAQSTLIRQRVRNRPGSSASSLDEKIAQLSKGAQQIAHEMVLLREKVGSLEAALDTATKRKSRKRRYVRTEETLTIGEVQEVLAEQADSRRGGGGESASKRVRGDRRCGRCSQTGHNVRTCAVVIDSASDNVDSNN
;
A
#
# COMPACT_ATOMS: atom_id res chain seq x y z
N MET A 1 -12.19 -14.60 -35.84
CA MET A 1 -13.62 -14.65 -35.48
C MET A 1 -13.87 -15.91 -34.66
N THR A 2 -13.99 -15.78 -33.34
CA THR A 2 -14.43 -16.86 -32.47
C THR A 2 -15.32 -16.23 -31.41
N GLN A 3 -16.61 -16.12 -31.75
CA GLN A 3 -17.63 -15.57 -30.86
C GLN A 3 -17.75 -16.49 -29.64
N GLN A 4 -17.41 -15.98 -28.45
CA GLN A 4 -17.89 -16.60 -27.21
C GLN A 4 -19.38 -16.29 -27.10
N ARG A 5 -20.20 -17.25 -27.53
CA ARG A 5 -21.64 -17.30 -27.27
C ARG A 5 -21.87 -17.31 -25.76
N THR A 6 -22.44 -16.24 -25.21
CA THR A 6 -23.13 -16.27 -23.92
C THR A 6 -24.40 -17.11 -24.07
N SER A 7 -24.27 -18.43 -23.95
CA SER A 7 -25.42 -19.32 -23.79
C SER A 7 -26.10 -19.02 -22.47
N GLN A 8 -27.31 -18.46 -22.51
CA GLN A 8 -28.23 -18.42 -21.38
C GLN A 8 -28.34 -19.84 -20.79
N THR A 9 -28.00 -20.00 -19.51
CA THR A 9 -28.10 -21.30 -18.84
C THR A 9 -29.57 -21.69 -18.71
N LEU A 10 -29.98 -22.74 -19.43
CA LEU A 10 -31.34 -23.31 -19.46
C LEU A 10 -31.75 -24.06 -18.18
N TYR A 11 -30.96 -23.99 -17.11
CA TYR A 11 -31.20 -24.71 -15.86
C TYR A 11 -30.75 -23.87 -14.66
N SER A 12 -31.46 -23.99 -13.54
CA SER A 12 -31.14 -23.32 -12.28
C SER A 12 -30.20 -24.17 -11.41
N GLU A 13 -29.53 -23.54 -10.44
CA GLU A 13 -28.70 -24.27 -9.45
C GLU A 13 -29.56 -25.22 -8.58
N LEU A 14 -30.85 -24.91 -8.42
CA LEU A 14 -31.81 -25.76 -7.71
C LEU A 14 -32.07 -27.06 -8.48
N ASP A 15 -32.28 -26.99 -9.80
CA ASP A 15 -32.46 -28.17 -10.66
C ASP A 15 -31.25 -29.11 -10.58
N LEU A 16 -30.06 -28.52 -10.44
CA LEU A 16 -28.79 -29.23 -10.28
C LEU A 16 -28.69 -29.94 -8.93
N GLN A 17 -29.13 -29.30 -7.84
CA GLN A 17 -29.15 -29.89 -6.51
C GLN A 17 -30.15 -31.05 -6.40
N ILE A 18 -31.35 -30.89 -6.97
CA ILE A 18 -32.38 -31.94 -7.01
C ILE A 18 -31.86 -33.15 -7.79
N ALA A 19 -31.25 -32.92 -8.96
CA ALA A 19 -30.65 -33.97 -9.76
C ALA A 19 -29.55 -34.74 -9.01
N LEU A 20 -28.69 -34.06 -8.25
CA LEU A 20 -27.65 -34.68 -7.42
C LEU A 20 -28.25 -35.51 -6.27
N PHE A 21 -29.28 -34.99 -5.61
CA PHE A 21 -29.98 -35.68 -4.52
C PHE A 21 -30.63 -36.97 -5.00
N ASP A 22 -31.27 -36.96 -6.17
CA ASP A 22 -31.94 -38.15 -6.73
C ASP A 22 -30.96 -39.22 -7.25
N ILE A 23 -29.76 -38.79 -7.67
CA ILE A 23 -28.65 -39.72 -7.98
C ILE A 23 -28.12 -40.36 -6.68
N GLN A 24 -27.86 -39.57 -5.65
CA GLN A 24 -27.33 -40.05 -4.36
C GLN A 24 -28.32 -40.97 -3.63
N SER A 25 -29.61 -40.63 -3.68
CA SER A 25 -30.70 -41.41 -3.10
C SER A 25 -31.08 -42.65 -3.93
N LYS A 26 -30.32 -42.95 -5.01
CA LYS A 26 -30.55 -44.06 -5.96
C LYS A 26 -31.93 -44.06 -6.63
N ARG A 27 -32.68 -42.96 -6.58
CA ARG A 27 -33.97 -42.80 -7.28
C ARG A 27 -33.79 -42.77 -8.79
N VAL A 28 -32.67 -42.20 -9.26
CA VAL A 28 -32.26 -42.23 -10.66
C VAL A 28 -30.99 -43.05 -10.82
N LYS A 29 -31.06 -44.13 -11.60
CA LYS A 29 -29.99 -45.13 -11.74
C LYS A 29 -28.80 -44.69 -12.60
N SER A 30 -28.86 -43.57 -13.31
CA SER A 30 -27.72 -43.07 -14.09
C SER A 30 -27.67 -41.55 -14.23
N GLN A 31 -26.45 -41.00 -14.21
CA GLN A 31 -26.19 -39.57 -14.47
C GLN A 31 -26.71 -39.11 -15.84
N ARG A 32 -26.75 -40.01 -16.85
CA ARG A 32 -27.33 -39.71 -18.17
C ARG A 32 -28.83 -39.45 -18.06
N ARG A 33 -29.51 -40.28 -17.27
CA ARG A 33 -30.95 -40.21 -17.10
C ARG A 33 -31.32 -38.98 -16.28
N ALA A 34 -30.58 -38.68 -15.23
CA ALA A 34 -30.75 -37.47 -14.42
C ALA A 34 -30.55 -36.19 -15.26
N ALA A 35 -29.49 -36.11 -16.07
CA ALA A 35 -29.25 -34.99 -16.97
C ALA A 35 -30.44 -34.70 -17.90
N SER A 36 -31.08 -35.75 -18.42
CA SER A 36 -32.26 -35.65 -19.27
C SER A 36 -33.54 -35.27 -18.51
N ILE A 37 -33.70 -35.67 -17.25
CA ILE A 37 -34.91 -35.37 -16.45
C ILE A 37 -34.91 -33.91 -15.98
N TYR A 38 -33.78 -33.42 -15.48
CA TYR A 38 -33.68 -32.08 -14.88
C TYR A 38 -33.14 -31.02 -15.87
N ASN A 39 -33.00 -31.37 -17.15
CA ASN A 39 -32.46 -30.49 -18.19
C ASN A 39 -31.08 -29.86 -17.85
N VAL A 40 -30.27 -30.60 -17.11
CA VAL A 40 -28.92 -30.18 -16.71
C VAL A 40 -27.89 -30.88 -17.60
N PRO A 41 -26.87 -30.17 -18.14
CA PRO A 41 -25.79 -30.80 -18.88
C PRO A 41 -25.14 -31.93 -18.08
N ARG A 42 -25.03 -33.10 -18.71
CA ARG A 42 -24.42 -34.30 -18.10
C ARG A 42 -23.02 -34.02 -17.57
N THR A 43 -22.24 -33.21 -18.28
CA THR A 43 -20.88 -32.82 -17.88
C THR A 43 -20.87 -32.07 -16.56
N THR A 44 -21.80 -31.13 -16.37
CA THR A 44 -21.95 -30.39 -15.11
C THR A 44 -22.34 -31.30 -13.95
N LEU A 45 -23.28 -32.24 -14.17
CA LEU A 45 -23.63 -33.23 -13.15
C LEU A 45 -22.47 -34.17 -12.80
N GLN A 46 -21.72 -34.60 -13.81
CA GLN A 46 -20.54 -35.44 -13.62
C GLN A 46 -19.47 -34.72 -12.80
N ASP A 47 -19.15 -33.46 -13.13
CA ASP A 47 -18.19 -32.64 -12.40
C ASP A 47 -18.60 -32.40 -10.95
N ARG A 48 -19.90 -32.23 -10.70
CA ARG A 48 -20.45 -32.01 -9.35
C ARG A 48 -20.54 -33.27 -8.52
N CYS A 49 -20.87 -34.42 -9.13
CA CYS A 49 -20.73 -35.74 -8.50
C CYS A 49 -19.26 -36.04 -8.15
N ALA A 50 -18.31 -35.52 -8.93
CA ALA A 50 -16.88 -35.59 -8.65
C ALA A 50 -16.38 -34.53 -7.66
N GLY A 51 -17.29 -33.76 -7.03
CA GLY A 51 -16.97 -32.80 -5.97
C GLY A 51 -16.47 -31.42 -6.45
N LYS A 52 -16.47 -31.14 -7.76
CA LYS A 52 -16.06 -29.82 -8.28
C LYS A 52 -17.16 -28.80 -8.06
N ARG A 53 -16.83 -27.67 -7.42
CA ARG A 53 -17.75 -26.55 -7.15
C ARG A 53 -17.99 -25.71 -8.41
N SER A 54 -19.10 -24.97 -8.42
CA SER A 54 -19.39 -23.95 -9.44
C SER A 54 -18.22 -22.99 -9.58
N ARG A 55 -17.88 -22.57 -10.80
CA ARG A 55 -16.88 -21.50 -11.00
C ARG A 55 -17.29 -20.19 -10.30
N ARG A 56 -18.59 -19.96 -10.08
CA ARG A 56 -19.15 -18.83 -9.33
C ARG A 56 -18.89 -18.93 -7.81
N ASP A 57 -18.73 -20.14 -7.29
CA ASP A 57 -18.52 -20.44 -5.85
C ASP A 57 -17.06 -20.87 -5.55
N CYS A 58 -16.21 -20.87 -6.58
CA CYS A 58 -14.77 -21.11 -6.45
C CYS A 58 -14.05 -19.77 -6.23
N GLU A 59 -13.29 -19.65 -5.14
CA GLU A 59 -12.41 -18.50 -4.94
C GLU A 59 -11.39 -18.41 -6.09
N ALA A 60 -11.19 -17.19 -6.61
CA ALA A 60 -10.28 -16.95 -7.73
C ALA A 60 -8.87 -17.48 -7.43
N ASN A 61 -8.23 -18.10 -8.42
CA ASN A 61 -6.86 -18.66 -8.33
C ASN A 61 -5.77 -17.68 -7.84
N SER A 62 -6.09 -16.38 -7.76
CA SER A 62 -5.26 -15.33 -7.18
C SER A 62 -5.31 -15.23 -5.64
N LYS A 63 -6.21 -15.93 -4.95
CA LYS A 63 -6.39 -15.90 -3.49
C LYS A 63 -6.19 -17.27 -2.86
N ARG A 64 -5.13 -17.98 -3.27
CA ARG A 64 -4.88 -19.33 -2.76
C ARG A 64 -4.36 -19.34 -1.34
N LEU A 65 -3.83 -18.22 -0.83
CA LEU A 65 -3.37 -18.10 0.55
C LEU A 65 -4.40 -17.35 1.39
N THR A 66 -4.52 -17.70 2.66
CA THR A 66 -5.32 -16.92 3.61
C THR A 66 -4.65 -15.58 3.88
N LYS A 67 -5.43 -14.62 4.36
CA LYS A 67 -4.91 -13.28 4.69
C LYS A 67 -3.72 -13.33 5.65
N LEU A 68 -3.73 -14.25 6.63
CA LEU A 68 -2.65 -14.42 7.60
C LEU A 68 -1.39 -15.03 6.96
N GLU A 69 -1.54 -15.95 6.01
CA GLU A 69 -0.43 -16.53 5.27
C GLU A 69 0.21 -15.51 4.32
N GLU A 70 -0.60 -14.67 3.67
CA GLU A 70 -0.10 -13.54 2.88
C GLU A 70 0.66 -12.55 3.76
N GLU A 71 0.14 -12.20 4.94
CA GLU A 71 0.82 -11.34 5.92
C GLU A 71 2.14 -11.95 6.43
N ALA A 72 2.22 -13.27 6.62
CA ALA A 72 3.43 -13.98 7.01
C ALA A 72 4.52 -13.95 5.91
N ILE A 73 4.13 -14.14 4.65
CA ILE A 73 5.05 -14.01 3.51
C ILE A 73 5.58 -12.58 3.40
N VAL A 74 4.72 -11.57 3.56
CA VAL A 74 5.16 -10.16 3.58
C VAL A 74 6.15 -9.94 4.71
N GLY A 75 5.86 -10.44 5.91
CA GLY A 75 6.76 -10.35 7.06
C GLY A 75 8.13 -10.94 6.76
N ARG A 76 8.17 -12.12 6.14
CA ARG A 76 9.42 -12.79 5.80
C ARG A 76 10.22 -12.08 4.69
N ILE A 77 9.53 -11.57 3.67
CA ILE A 77 10.16 -10.76 2.61
C ILE A 77 10.83 -9.53 3.18
N LEU A 78 10.16 -8.87 4.13
CA LEU A 78 10.69 -7.69 4.81
C LEU A 78 11.90 -8.05 5.67
N GLU A 79 11.87 -9.18 6.39
CA GLU A 79 12.98 -9.67 7.21
C GLU A 79 14.23 -10.03 6.37
N GLU A 80 14.06 -10.72 5.24
CA GLU A 80 15.17 -11.06 4.35
C GLU A 80 15.73 -9.83 3.63
N SER A 81 14.85 -8.89 3.25
CA SER A 81 15.26 -7.59 2.73
C SER A 81 16.04 -6.76 3.75
N THR A 82 15.73 -6.84 5.05
CA THR A 82 16.52 -6.18 6.11
C THR A 82 17.90 -6.81 6.34
N ARG A 83 18.09 -8.05 5.89
CA ARG A 83 19.36 -8.78 5.94
C ARG A 83 20.19 -8.63 4.66
N GLY A 84 19.72 -7.83 3.70
CA GLY A 84 20.41 -7.55 2.45
C GLY A 84 20.14 -8.56 1.33
N PHE A 85 19.17 -9.45 1.50
CA PHE A 85 18.77 -10.43 0.50
C PHE A 85 17.34 -10.14 0.05
N ALA A 86 17.17 -9.37 -1.03
CA ALA A 86 15.86 -9.13 -1.61
C ALA A 86 15.36 -10.44 -2.26
N PRO A 87 14.28 -11.07 -1.76
CA PRO A 87 13.84 -12.36 -2.27
C PRO A 87 13.38 -12.24 -3.71
N THR A 88 13.79 -13.16 -4.56
CA THR A 88 13.37 -13.20 -5.95
C THR A 88 11.91 -13.66 -6.06
N LYS A 89 11.28 -13.47 -7.23
CA LYS A 89 9.92 -13.97 -7.46
C LYS A 89 9.81 -15.48 -7.27
N ALA A 90 10.89 -16.23 -7.52
CA ALA A 90 10.96 -17.67 -7.28
C ALA A 90 10.98 -17.99 -5.79
N ASP A 91 11.70 -17.20 -4.98
CA ASP A 91 11.77 -17.37 -3.53
C ASP A 91 10.41 -17.06 -2.87
N VAL A 92 9.73 -16.00 -3.30
CA VAL A 92 8.38 -15.64 -2.83
C VAL A 92 7.36 -16.70 -3.20
N ARG A 93 7.46 -17.27 -4.40
CA ARG A 93 6.65 -18.40 -4.84
C ARG A 93 6.93 -19.64 -3.98
N ALA A 94 8.20 -19.95 -3.71
CA ALA A 94 8.58 -21.09 -2.89
C ALA A 94 8.10 -20.95 -1.43
N MET A 95 8.13 -19.74 -0.87
CA MET A 95 7.53 -19.44 0.44
C MET A 95 6.01 -19.70 0.44
N ALA A 96 5.31 -19.27 -0.62
CA ALA A 96 3.88 -19.54 -0.78
C ALA A 96 3.56 -21.02 -0.96
N ASP A 97 4.33 -21.73 -1.77
CA ASP A 97 4.16 -23.17 -2.00
C ASP A 97 4.43 -23.98 -0.72
N LYS A 98 5.38 -23.54 0.12
CA LYS A 98 5.69 -24.18 1.40
C LYS A 98 4.55 -24.06 2.41
N LEU A 99 3.96 -22.87 2.54
CA LEU A 99 2.78 -22.65 3.39
C LEU A 99 1.55 -23.43 2.89
N LEU A 100 1.41 -23.59 1.56
CA LEU A 100 0.35 -24.40 0.99
C LEU A 100 0.58 -25.90 1.25
N HIS A 101 1.82 -26.38 1.18
CA HIS A 101 2.16 -27.77 1.44
C HIS A 101 1.89 -28.19 2.89
N GLU A 102 2.12 -27.30 3.86
CA GLU A 102 1.84 -27.55 5.30
C GLU A 102 0.35 -27.82 5.61
N ARG A 103 -0.56 -27.46 4.69
CA ARG A 103 -2.00 -27.74 4.80
C ARG A 103 -2.53 -28.62 3.66
N GLU A 104 -1.65 -29.39 3.01
CA GLU A 104 -1.98 -30.29 1.88
C GLU A 104 -2.59 -29.59 0.65
N GLY A 105 -2.29 -28.30 0.47
CA GLY A 105 -2.75 -27.49 -0.67
C GLY A 105 -1.83 -27.60 -1.89
N ASN A 106 -2.42 -27.53 -3.10
CA ASN A 106 -1.64 -27.54 -4.35
C ASN A 106 -0.70 -26.30 -4.49
N PRO A 107 0.36 -26.32 -5.30
CA PRO A 107 1.26 -25.17 -5.51
C PRO A 107 0.61 -23.96 -6.23
N VAL A 108 0.99 -22.72 -5.90
CA VAL A 108 0.49 -21.49 -6.55
C VAL A 108 0.77 -21.47 -8.07
N GLY A 109 -0.06 -20.77 -8.86
CA GLY A 109 0.13 -20.67 -10.32
C GLY A 109 1.29 -19.74 -10.72
N LYS A 110 1.88 -19.92 -11.92
CA LYS A 110 3.09 -19.18 -12.40
C LYS A 110 3.05 -17.66 -12.19
N ASN A 111 1.88 -17.05 -12.36
CA ASN A 111 1.67 -15.60 -12.31
C ASN A 111 1.17 -15.08 -10.94
N TRP A 112 1.16 -15.93 -9.91
CA TRP A 112 0.60 -15.57 -8.60
C TRP A 112 1.35 -14.41 -7.93
N VAL A 113 2.69 -14.43 -7.96
CA VAL A 113 3.54 -13.38 -7.37
C VAL A 113 3.35 -12.03 -8.05
N ASP A 114 3.17 -12.00 -9.37
CA ASP A 114 2.92 -10.76 -10.11
C ASP A 114 1.55 -10.16 -9.78
N ASN A 115 0.54 -11.01 -9.59
CA ASN A 115 -0.80 -10.59 -9.20
C ASN A 115 -0.88 -10.17 -7.71
N PHE A 116 0.02 -10.66 -6.87
CA PHE A 116 0.17 -10.26 -5.47
C PHE A 116 0.76 -8.85 -5.35
N VAL A 117 1.78 -8.51 -6.16
CA VAL A 117 2.44 -7.20 -6.18
C VAL A 117 1.57 -6.09 -6.82
N LYS A 118 0.66 -6.44 -7.73
CA LYS A 118 -0.22 -5.49 -8.44
C LYS A 118 -1.34 -4.88 -7.59
N ARG A 119 -1.46 -5.20 -6.30
CA ARG A 119 -2.62 -4.85 -5.47
C ARG A 119 -2.32 -3.68 -4.52
N THR A 120 -2.25 -2.43 -5.02
CA THR A 120 -2.45 -1.08 -4.35
C THR A 120 -1.69 0.06 -5.09
N PRO A 121 -2.06 1.37 -5.01
CA PRO A 121 -3.32 2.12 -5.15
C PRO A 121 -3.41 2.97 -6.46
N GLU A 122 -4.55 3.60 -6.76
CA GLU A 122 -4.84 4.34 -8.02
C GLU A 122 -4.13 5.70 -8.13
N LEU A 123 -2.93 5.70 -8.69
CA LEU A 123 -2.23 6.91 -9.17
C LEU A 123 -2.46 7.09 -10.66
N ARG A 124 -2.50 8.34 -11.15
CA ARG A 124 -2.89 8.69 -12.53
C ARG A 124 -2.08 9.89 -13.05
N VAL A 125 -1.68 9.83 -14.31
CA VAL A 125 -0.78 10.81 -14.93
C VAL A 125 -1.23 11.09 -16.37
N GLY A 126 -1.10 12.35 -16.81
CA GLY A 126 -1.46 12.80 -18.17
C GLY A 126 -0.25 12.92 -19.08
N ALA A 127 -0.44 12.69 -20.39
CA ALA A 127 0.64 12.67 -21.39
C ALA A 127 1.47 13.96 -21.48
N SER A 128 0.88 15.10 -21.09
CA SER A 128 1.60 16.37 -20.99
C SER A 128 2.64 16.41 -19.85
N GLY A 129 2.75 15.34 -19.06
CA GLY A 129 3.56 15.26 -17.86
C GLY A 129 2.86 15.82 -16.61
N ARG A 130 1.53 15.94 -16.65
CA ARG A 130 0.76 16.44 -15.51
C ARG A 130 0.38 15.30 -14.57
N GLN A 131 0.66 15.45 -13.29
CA GLN A 131 0.16 14.52 -12.26
C GLN A 131 -1.25 14.92 -11.83
N LEU A 132 -2.12 13.93 -11.62
CA LEU A 132 -3.38 14.16 -10.92
C LEU A 132 -3.13 14.08 -9.40
N PRO A 133 -3.84 14.89 -8.59
CA PRO A 133 -3.80 14.72 -7.15
C PRO A 133 -4.21 13.30 -6.75
N PRO A 134 -3.47 12.63 -5.86
CA PRO A 134 -3.78 11.30 -5.38
C PRO A 134 -5.18 11.16 -4.79
N PHE A 135 -5.80 10.03 -5.11
CA PHE A 135 -7.01 9.53 -4.49
C PHE A 135 -6.64 8.26 -3.71
N ILE A 136 -6.52 8.36 -2.40
CA ILE A 136 -5.96 7.30 -1.56
C ILE A 136 -7.08 6.61 -0.79
N ILE A 137 -7.23 5.30 -1.03
CA ILE A 137 -8.22 4.47 -0.34
C ILE A 137 -7.52 3.68 0.76
N PHE A 138 -7.95 3.88 2.01
CA PHE A 138 -7.47 3.11 3.16
C PHE A 138 -8.44 2.00 3.54
N ALA A 139 -7.90 0.86 3.98
CA ALA A 139 -8.69 -0.14 4.68
C ALA A 139 -9.22 0.43 6.01
N GLY A 140 -10.54 0.45 6.20
CA GLY A 140 -11.16 0.96 7.42
C GLY A 140 -12.64 1.32 7.25
N LYS A 141 -13.20 1.94 8.29
CA LYS A 141 -14.59 2.44 8.31
C LYS A 141 -14.69 3.96 8.42
N VAL A 142 -13.71 4.60 9.04
CA VAL A 142 -13.73 6.04 9.34
C VAL A 142 -12.31 6.58 9.30
N LEU A 143 -12.14 7.80 8.78
CA LEU A 143 -10.86 8.51 8.80
C LEU A 143 -10.72 9.32 10.10
N ILE A 144 -9.48 9.57 10.51
CA ILE A 144 -9.16 10.41 11.67
C ILE A 144 -8.56 11.72 11.19
N ASP A 145 -8.90 12.82 11.86
CA ASP A 145 -8.54 14.18 11.46
C ASP A 145 -7.03 14.39 11.28
N VAL A 146 -6.22 13.72 12.09
CA VAL A 146 -4.74 13.79 11.99
C VAL A 146 -4.20 13.32 10.64
N LEU A 147 -4.92 12.49 9.88
CA LEU A 147 -4.49 12.05 8.55
C LEU A 147 -4.53 13.16 7.50
N PHE A 148 -5.31 14.21 7.72
CA PHE A 148 -5.48 15.33 6.79
C PHE A 148 -4.44 16.44 7.00
N LYS A 149 -3.53 16.25 7.96
CA LYS A 149 -2.54 17.27 8.33
C LYS A 149 -1.36 17.24 7.36
N ASP A 150 -0.89 18.43 6.96
CA ASP A 150 0.34 18.63 6.18
C ASP A 150 0.30 17.94 4.79
N LEU A 151 -0.90 17.70 4.26
CA LEU A 151 -1.16 17.17 2.93
C LEU A 151 -1.74 18.27 2.01
N PRO A 152 -1.53 18.18 0.68
CA PRO A 152 -2.10 19.14 -0.26
C PRO A 152 -3.63 19.09 -0.25
N THR A 153 -4.27 20.26 -0.33
CA THR A 153 -5.72 20.43 -0.16
C THR A 153 -6.54 19.72 -1.22
N ASN A 154 -5.98 19.50 -2.41
CA ASN A 154 -6.65 18.87 -3.54
C ASN A 154 -6.51 17.33 -3.58
N TRP A 155 -5.88 16.71 -2.58
CA TRP A 155 -5.87 15.25 -2.45
C TRP A 155 -7.21 14.77 -1.91
N VAL A 156 -7.50 13.49 -2.11
CA VAL A 156 -8.69 12.84 -1.56
C VAL A 156 -8.25 11.63 -0.75
N LEU A 157 -8.80 11.49 0.45
CA LEU A 157 -8.65 10.31 1.29
C LEU A 157 -10.01 9.64 1.45
N GLU A 158 -10.08 8.36 1.12
CA GLU A 158 -11.28 7.55 1.21
C GLU A 158 -11.04 6.27 2.01
N VAL A 159 -12.13 5.60 2.39
CA VAL A 159 -12.05 4.31 3.08
C VAL A 159 -12.91 3.25 2.43
N SER A 160 -12.44 2.02 2.48
CA SER A 160 -13.27 0.85 2.20
C SER A 160 -12.97 -0.26 3.19
N PRO A 161 -13.90 -1.21 3.43
CA PRO A 161 -13.70 -2.26 4.43
C PRO A 161 -12.41 -3.08 4.24
N ASN A 162 -12.01 -3.27 3.00
CA ASN A 162 -10.84 -4.06 2.62
C ASN A 162 -9.68 -3.20 2.06
N GLY A 163 -9.87 -1.89 1.89
CA GLY A 163 -8.88 -0.99 1.27
C GLY A 163 -8.84 -1.07 -0.26
N TRP A 164 -9.79 -1.77 -0.88
CA TRP A 164 -9.92 -1.87 -2.34
C TRP A 164 -10.89 -0.85 -2.89
N THR A 165 -10.71 -0.54 -4.17
CA THR A 165 -11.69 0.19 -4.97
C THR A 165 -12.97 -0.64 -5.13
N ASN A 166 -14.09 0.04 -5.37
CA ASN A 166 -15.39 -0.56 -5.67
C ASN A 166 -16.13 0.37 -6.66
N ASN A 167 -17.31 0.00 -7.12
CA ASN A 167 -18.01 0.79 -8.14
C ASN A 167 -18.30 2.23 -7.67
N GLN A 168 -18.69 2.42 -6.41
CA GLN A 168 -18.97 3.76 -5.86
C GLN A 168 -17.70 4.61 -5.78
N LEU A 169 -16.60 4.04 -5.28
CA LEU A 169 -15.30 4.72 -5.20
C LEU A 169 -14.71 4.98 -6.59
N ALA A 170 -14.96 4.10 -7.57
CA ALA A 170 -14.56 4.32 -8.95
C ALA A 170 -15.32 5.50 -9.57
N LEU A 171 -16.62 5.64 -9.31
CA LEU A 171 -17.40 6.81 -9.74
C LEU A 171 -16.92 8.10 -9.08
N ALA A 172 -16.70 8.08 -7.75
CA ALA A 172 -16.14 9.22 -7.03
C ALA A 172 -14.74 9.60 -7.55
N TRP A 173 -13.92 8.61 -7.89
CA TRP A 173 -12.63 8.83 -8.52
C TRP A 173 -12.77 9.44 -9.93
N LEU A 174 -13.77 9.04 -10.72
CA LEU A 174 -14.01 9.59 -12.05
C LEU A 174 -14.47 11.06 -11.98
N GLU A 175 -15.26 11.43 -10.98
CA GLU A 175 -15.60 12.82 -10.68
C GLU A 175 -14.38 13.65 -10.29
N HIS A 176 -13.52 13.09 -9.44
CA HIS A 176 -12.23 13.70 -9.11
C HIS A 176 -11.34 13.87 -10.35
N PHE A 177 -11.29 12.87 -11.23
CA PHE A 177 -10.59 12.95 -12.51
C PHE A 177 -11.14 14.05 -13.40
N ASP A 178 -12.47 14.14 -13.54
CA ASP A 178 -13.12 15.18 -14.35
C ASP A 178 -12.75 16.58 -13.85
N THR A 179 -12.93 16.81 -12.55
CA THR A 179 -12.65 18.08 -11.88
C THR A 179 -11.23 18.58 -12.15
N HIS A 180 -10.25 17.67 -12.15
CA HIS A 180 -8.85 18.02 -12.32
C HIS A 180 -8.36 18.09 -13.77
N THR A 181 -9.11 17.55 -14.73
CA THR A 181 -8.69 17.48 -16.14
C THR A 181 -9.51 18.33 -17.08
N LYS A 182 -10.78 18.64 -16.75
CA LYS A 182 -11.74 19.32 -17.65
C LYS A 182 -11.21 20.64 -18.19
N ARG A 183 -10.67 21.49 -17.31
CA ARG A 183 -10.09 22.81 -17.65
C ARG A 183 -8.82 22.74 -18.52
N HIS A 184 -8.26 21.56 -18.73
CA HIS A 184 -7.05 21.32 -19.52
C HIS A 184 -7.35 20.56 -20.80
N THR A 185 -8.62 20.34 -21.12
CA THR A 185 -9.04 19.67 -22.35
C THR A 185 -8.80 20.59 -23.54
N VAL A 186 -8.17 20.05 -24.58
CA VAL A 186 -8.09 20.70 -25.88
C VAL A 186 -9.09 19.98 -26.80
N GLY A 187 -10.09 20.70 -27.30
CA GLY A 187 -11.21 20.11 -28.04
C GLY A 187 -12.34 19.63 -27.12
N GLY A 188 -13.14 18.68 -27.61
CA GLY A 188 -14.35 18.21 -26.92
C GLY A 188 -14.17 16.96 -26.06
N TYR A 189 -13.09 16.19 -26.22
CA TYR A 189 -12.93 14.86 -25.62
C TYR A 189 -11.61 14.68 -24.89
N ARG A 190 -11.63 13.83 -23.83
CA ARG A 190 -10.43 13.34 -23.14
C ARG A 190 -10.33 11.82 -23.28
N LEU A 191 -9.13 11.31 -23.55
CA LEU A 191 -8.89 9.87 -23.55
C LEU A 191 -8.41 9.40 -22.17
N LEU A 192 -9.13 8.46 -21.57
CA LEU A 192 -8.76 7.80 -20.32
C LEU A 192 -8.36 6.35 -20.61
N ILE A 193 -7.08 6.04 -20.40
CA ILE A 193 -6.50 4.70 -20.58
C ILE A 193 -6.41 4.02 -19.21
N ILE A 194 -7.05 2.86 -19.07
CA ILE A 194 -7.15 2.13 -17.78
C ILE A 194 -6.89 0.64 -17.96
N ASP A 195 -6.60 -0.04 -16.85
CA ASP A 195 -6.59 -1.50 -16.85
C ASP A 195 -8.02 -2.06 -16.84
N GLY A 196 -8.16 -3.32 -17.26
CA GLY A 196 -9.46 -3.99 -17.35
C GLY A 196 -10.01 -4.46 -15.99
N HIS A 197 -9.83 -3.68 -14.91
CA HIS A 197 -10.38 -4.03 -13.60
C HIS A 197 -11.91 -3.93 -13.60
N GLU A 198 -12.59 -4.85 -12.91
CA GLU A 198 -14.04 -5.03 -12.96
C GLU A 198 -14.84 -3.77 -12.58
N SER A 199 -14.33 -2.98 -11.61
CA SER A 199 -14.95 -1.73 -11.17
C SER A 199 -14.99 -0.63 -12.25
N HIS A 200 -14.11 -0.69 -13.24
CA HIS A 200 -14.08 0.27 -14.35
C HIS A 200 -14.97 -0.15 -15.53
N CYS A 201 -15.53 -1.36 -15.46
CA CYS A 201 -16.40 -1.93 -16.49
C CYS A 201 -17.89 -1.82 -16.13
N SER A 202 -18.24 -1.09 -15.06
CA SER A 202 -19.64 -0.87 -14.68
C SER A 202 -20.35 0.03 -15.71
N VAL A 203 -21.65 -0.17 -15.86
CA VAL A 203 -22.48 0.61 -16.80
C VAL A 203 -22.50 2.08 -16.38
N GLU A 204 -22.66 2.33 -15.08
CA GLU A 204 -22.68 3.68 -14.51
C GLU A 204 -21.37 4.42 -14.77
N PHE A 205 -20.22 3.73 -14.65
CA PHE A 205 -18.92 4.32 -14.92
C PHE A 205 -18.77 4.72 -16.39
N GLN A 206 -19.24 3.86 -17.31
CA GLN A 206 -19.21 4.15 -18.74
C GLN A 206 -20.17 5.27 -19.12
N ASP A 207 -21.36 5.32 -18.54
CA ASP A 207 -22.34 6.37 -18.80
C ASP A 207 -21.86 7.72 -18.28
N LEU A 208 -21.25 7.76 -17.09
CA LEU A 208 -20.61 8.97 -16.57
C LEU A 208 -19.44 9.42 -17.47
N CYS A 209 -18.63 8.48 -17.99
CA CYS A 209 -17.60 8.81 -18.98
C CYS A 209 -18.20 9.48 -20.22
N LYS A 210 -19.30 8.95 -20.77
CA LYS A 210 -19.98 9.53 -21.94
C LYS A 210 -20.50 10.92 -21.64
N GLU A 211 -21.20 11.11 -20.52
CA GLU A 211 -21.72 12.40 -20.07
C GLU A 211 -20.61 13.46 -19.96
N LYS A 212 -19.44 13.04 -19.48
CA LYS A 212 -18.28 13.91 -19.24
C LYS A 212 -17.37 14.05 -20.47
N ASN A 213 -17.76 13.52 -21.63
CA ASN A 213 -16.95 13.46 -22.87
C ASN A 213 -15.56 12.83 -22.64
N ILE A 214 -15.52 11.74 -21.88
CA ILE A 214 -14.33 10.93 -21.63
C ILE A 214 -14.44 9.64 -22.46
N ILE A 215 -13.50 9.45 -23.36
CA ILE A 215 -13.34 8.21 -24.13
C ILE A 215 -12.57 7.23 -23.26
N LEU A 216 -13.19 6.11 -22.91
CA LEU A 216 -12.58 5.06 -22.13
C LEU A 216 -11.86 4.05 -23.05
N LEU A 217 -10.58 3.80 -22.78
CA LEU A 217 -9.79 2.77 -23.47
C LEU A 217 -9.22 1.79 -22.46
N CYS A 218 -9.74 0.56 -22.46
CA CYS A 218 -9.22 -0.51 -21.62
C CYS A 218 -8.01 -1.17 -22.28
N MET A 219 -6.92 -1.31 -21.52
CA MET A 219 -5.74 -2.03 -21.96
C MET A 219 -6.01 -3.54 -22.05
N PRO A 220 -5.36 -4.26 -22.98
CA PRO A 220 -5.39 -5.72 -23.03
C PRO A 220 -4.96 -6.35 -21.71
N ALA A 221 -5.52 -7.51 -21.38
CA ALA A 221 -5.13 -8.25 -20.19
C ALA A 221 -3.62 -8.53 -20.15
N HIS A 222 -3.03 -8.45 -18.96
CA HIS A 222 -1.61 -8.68 -18.70
C HIS A 222 -0.62 -7.74 -19.42
N SER A 223 -1.08 -6.65 -20.03
CA SER A 223 -0.22 -5.73 -20.79
C SER A 223 0.28 -4.49 -20.00
N SER A 224 -0.11 -4.33 -18.73
CA SER A 224 0.20 -3.13 -17.94
C SER A 224 1.70 -2.79 -17.90
N HIS A 225 2.55 -3.79 -17.72
CA HIS A 225 4.02 -3.65 -17.70
C HIS A 225 4.63 -3.16 -19.03
N LEU A 226 3.85 -3.10 -20.11
CA LEU A 226 4.25 -2.61 -21.43
C LEU A 226 3.54 -1.31 -21.79
N LEU A 227 2.23 -1.25 -21.55
CA LEU A 227 1.35 -0.19 -22.06
C LEU A 227 0.94 0.84 -21.01
N GLN A 228 1.15 0.59 -19.72
CA GLN A 228 0.77 1.51 -18.65
C GLN A 228 1.95 2.42 -18.29
N PRO A 229 1.90 3.74 -18.58
CA PRO A 229 3.00 4.67 -18.30
C PRO A 229 3.49 4.65 -16.85
N LEU A 230 2.56 4.43 -15.92
CA LEU A 230 2.86 4.35 -14.50
C LEU A 230 3.72 3.15 -14.14
N ASP A 231 3.38 1.96 -14.65
CA ASP A 231 4.15 0.74 -14.40
C ASP A 231 5.52 0.81 -15.08
N VAL A 232 5.58 1.36 -16.28
CA VAL A 232 6.80 1.39 -17.09
C VAL A 232 7.85 2.35 -16.53
N ALA A 233 7.45 3.51 -16.00
CA ALA A 233 8.41 4.55 -15.61
C ALA A 233 8.20 5.20 -14.23
N CYS A 234 6.98 5.23 -13.68
CA CYS A 234 6.70 6.05 -12.50
C CYS A 234 6.77 5.26 -11.18
N PHE A 235 6.26 4.02 -11.17
CA PHE A 235 6.16 3.23 -9.94
C PHE A 235 7.49 2.71 -9.43
N SER A 236 8.45 2.41 -10.31
CA SER A 236 9.79 1.97 -9.87
C SER A 236 10.53 3.08 -9.08
N PRO A 237 10.63 4.33 -9.58
CA PRO A 237 11.14 5.44 -8.78
C PRO A 237 10.33 5.71 -7.50
N LEU A 238 9.00 5.66 -7.56
CA LEU A 238 8.14 5.87 -6.39
C LEU A 238 8.41 4.84 -5.29
N LYS A 239 8.44 3.55 -5.64
CA LYS A 239 8.73 2.45 -4.71
C LYS A 239 10.11 2.61 -4.07
N ARG A 240 11.12 2.99 -4.86
CA ARG A 240 12.47 3.25 -4.36
C ARG A 240 12.48 4.41 -3.36
N LYS A 241 11.93 5.56 -3.73
CA LYS A 241 11.89 6.76 -2.86
C LYS A 241 11.09 6.53 -1.59
N TYR A 242 9.97 5.82 -1.70
CA TYR A 242 9.20 5.42 -0.53
C TYR A 242 9.97 4.42 0.34
N GLY A 243 10.66 3.45 -0.26
CA GLY A 243 11.55 2.52 0.42
C GLY A 243 12.69 3.22 1.17
N ASP A 244 13.29 4.26 0.59
CA ASP A 244 14.31 5.09 1.23
C ASP A 244 13.73 5.80 2.48
N ALA A 245 12.54 6.39 2.35
CA ALA A 245 11.85 7.05 3.46
C ALA A 245 11.50 6.07 4.60
N VAL A 246 10.98 4.90 4.27
CA VAL A 246 10.67 3.83 5.23
C VAL A 246 11.94 3.30 5.91
N SER A 247 13.04 3.15 5.15
CA SER A 247 14.33 2.72 5.68
C SER A 247 14.88 3.72 6.70
N GLY A 248 14.71 5.03 6.45
CA GLY A 248 15.03 6.08 7.42
C GLY A 248 14.22 5.95 8.72
N LEU A 249 12.91 5.69 8.62
CA LEU A 249 12.05 5.47 9.79
C LEU A 249 12.45 4.21 10.57
N ALA A 250 12.79 3.12 9.88
CA ALA A 250 13.22 1.87 10.49
C ALA A 250 14.54 2.03 11.27
N ARG A 251 15.51 2.78 10.73
CA ARG A 251 16.76 3.13 11.43
C ARG A 251 16.50 3.89 12.74
N ASN A 252 15.38 4.60 12.82
CA ASN A 252 14.94 5.33 14.01
C ASN A 252 14.02 4.49 14.95
N ARG A 253 14.11 3.16 14.89
CA ARG A 253 13.33 2.21 15.72
C ARG A 253 11.81 2.30 15.53
N THR A 254 11.34 2.79 14.39
CA THR A 254 9.92 2.68 14.02
C THR A 254 9.67 1.34 13.35
N ASN A 255 9.19 0.36 14.12
CA ASN A 255 9.05 -1.03 13.67
C ASN A 255 7.75 -1.31 12.88
N TYR A 256 6.87 -0.32 12.70
CA TYR A 256 5.65 -0.45 11.92
C TYR A 256 5.28 0.89 11.27
N ILE A 257 4.76 0.84 10.04
CA ILE A 257 4.26 2.03 9.34
C ILE A 257 2.76 2.18 9.62
N SER A 258 2.41 3.18 10.41
CA SER A 258 1.02 3.60 10.62
C SER A 258 0.51 4.46 9.46
N LYS A 259 -0.80 4.66 9.33
CA LYS A 259 -1.37 5.63 8.37
C LYS A 259 -0.82 7.05 8.58
N GLU A 260 -0.60 7.45 9.84
CA GLU A 260 -0.04 8.75 10.23
C GLU A 260 1.42 8.93 9.75
N THR A 261 2.17 7.83 9.60
CA THR A 261 3.57 7.86 9.12
C THR A 261 3.68 7.54 7.62
N PHE A 262 2.73 6.78 7.08
CA PHE A 262 2.60 6.48 5.65
C PHE A 262 2.41 7.75 4.84
N LEU A 263 1.44 8.60 5.20
CA LEU A 263 1.03 9.74 4.38
C LEU A 263 2.17 10.76 4.13
N PRO A 264 2.94 11.18 5.16
CA PRO A 264 4.08 12.07 4.92
C PRO A 264 5.19 11.43 4.08
N ALA A 265 5.51 10.15 4.34
CA ALA A 265 6.53 9.43 3.58
C ALA A 265 6.10 9.22 2.12
N PHE A 266 4.84 8.89 1.90
CA PHE A 266 4.24 8.75 0.58
C PHE A 266 4.19 10.07 -0.16
N LYS A 267 3.78 11.18 0.49
CA LYS A 267 3.81 12.53 -0.09
C LYS A 267 5.19 12.90 -0.60
N ALA A 268 6.21 12.77 0.26
CA ALA A 268 7.58 13.07 -0.10
C ALA A 268 8.08 12.22 -1.27
N ALA A 269 7.76 10.92 -1.26
CA ALA A 269 8.12 10.02 -2.35
C ALA A 269 7.38 10.34 -3.66
N PHE A 270 6.08 10.65 -3.58
CA PHE A 270 5.22 11.00 -4.70
C PHE A 270 5.72 12.26 -5.41
N GLU A 271 5.96 13.33 -4.65
CA GLU A 271 6.47 14.62 -5.18
C GLU A 271 7.84 14.48 -5.84
N GLN A 272 8.70 13.59 -5.34
CA GLN A 272 10.02 13.34 -5.91
C GLN A 272 10.04 12.39 -7.11
N SER A 273 8.99 11.59 -7.32
CA SER A 273 9.01 10.49 -8.30
C SER A 273 8.01 10.66 -9.43
N ILE A 274 6.86 11.27 -9.19
CA ILE A 274 5.82 11.50 -10.20
C ILE A 274 6.07 12.85 -10.88
N THR A 275 7.27 13.01 -11.43
CA THR A 275 7.68 14.24 -12.11
C THR A 275 7.22 14.26 -13.56
N LYS A 276 7.18 15.47 -14.15
CA LYS A 276 6.81 15.67 -15.55
C LYS A 276 7.64 14.79 -16.49
N GLU A 277 8.93 14.72 -16.23
CA GLU A 277 9.91 13.98 -17.03
C GLU A 277 9.65 12.48 -16.95
N ASN A 278 9.43 11.94 -15.75
CA ASN A 278 9.14 10.51 -15.56
C ASN A 278 7.81 10.11 -16.20
N ILE A 279 6.80 10.98 -16.11
CA ILE A 279 5.51 10.76 -16.76
C ILE A 279 5.68 10.71 -18.28
N GLN A 280 6.31 11.73 -18.87
CA GLN A 280 6.52 11.80 -20.32
C GLN A 280 7.38 10.64 -20.82
N ALA A 281 8.40 10.25 -20.05
CA ALA A 281 9.20 9.06 -20.34
C ALA A 281 8.35 7.79 -20.31
N GLY A 282 7.41 7.66 -19.36
CA GLY A 282 6.45 6.57 -19.29
C GLY A 282 5.55 6.49 -20.51
N PHE A 283 4.98 7.61 -20.95
CA PHE A 283 4.14 7.66 -22.15
C PHE A 283 4.91 7.33 -23.43
N ARG A 284 6.16 7.79 -23.53
CA ARG A 284 7.05 7.46 -24.64
C ARG A 284 7.42 5.98 -24.65
N ALA A 285 7.78 5.43 -23.49
CA ALA A 285 8.17 4.04 -23.34
C ALA A 285 6.99 3.07 -23.56
N ALA A 286 5.75 3.51 -23.30
CA ALA A 286 4.53 2.78 -23.61
C ALA A 286 4.09 2.93 -25.08
N GLY A 287 4.83 3.69 -25.92
CA GLY A 287 4.49 3.90 -27.32
C GLY A 287 3.22 4.74 -27.55
N LEU A 288 2.79 5.49 -26.54
CA LEU A 288 1.53 6.25 -26.57
C LEU A 288 1.74 7.69 -27.05
N VAL A 289 2.77 8.37 -26.54
CA VAL A 289 3.07 9.77 -26.91
C VAL A 289 4.60 10.01 -27.02
N PRO A 290 5.14 10.27 -28.23
CA PRO A 290 4.44 10.14 -29.52
C PRO A 290 3.97 8.70 -29.76
N HIS A 291 2.96 8.52 -30.61
CA HIS A 291 2.45 7.19 -30.93
C HIS A 291 3.52 6.41 -31.69
N ASP A 292 4.05 5.36 -31.06
CA ASP A 292 5.08 4.50 -31.62
C ASP A 292 4.89 3.05 -31.13
N PRO A 293 4.20 2.21 -31.92
CA PRO A 293 4.04 0.80 -31.60
C PRO A 293 5.36 0.03 -31.50
N GLN A 294 6.41 0.46 -32.22
CA GLN A 294 7.70 -0.26 -32.23
C GLN A 294 8.41 -0.18 -30.89
N ALA A 295 8.26 0.92 -30.15
CA ALA A 295 8.80 1.06 -28.79
C ALA A 295 8.29 -0.02 -27.81
N VAL A 296 7.15 -0.63 -28.11
CA VAL A 296 6.57 -1.73 -27.34
C VAL A 296 6.91 -3.08 -27.97
N LEU A 297 6.74 -3.21 -29.29
CA LEU A 297 6.97 -4.45 -30.01
C LEU A 297 8.42 -4.92 -29.93
N SER A 298 9.39 -4.00 -29.99
CA SER A 298 10.82 -4.35 -29.90
C SER A 298 11.23 -4.91 -28.54
N LYS A 299 10.47 -4.64 -27.46
CA LYS A 299 10.72 -5.18 -26.11
C LYS A 299 10.30 -6.63 -25.97
N LEU A 300 9.55 -7.16 -26.94
CA LEU A 300 9.19 -8.57 -27.01
C LEU A 300 10.40 -9.42 -27.45
N ASP A 301 11.43 -8.79 -28.04
CA ASP A 301 12.71 -9.40 -28.40
C ASP A 301 13.84 -8.87 -27.50
N VAL A 302 14.32 -9.69 -26.56
CA VAL A 302 15.21 -9.23 -25.48
C VAL A 302 16.69 -9.30 -25.87
N VAL A 303 17.38 -8.16 -25.88
CA VAL A 303 18.85 -8.06 -25.83
C VAL A 303 19.25 -7.13 -24.67
N VAL A 304 20.16 -7.59 -23.80
CA VAL A 304 20.58 -6.91 -22.56
C VAL A 304 21.90 -6.17 -22.76
N GLN A 305 22.01 -4.91 -22.31
CA GLN A 305 23.28 -4.20 -22.13
C GLN A 305 23.32 -3.39 -20.83
N THR A 306 24.52 -3.27 -20.24
CA THR A 306 24.79 -2.62 -18.95
C THR A 306 25.84 -1.51 -19.11
N PRO A 307 25.64 -0.28 -18.58
CA PRO A 307 26.64 0.79 -18.66
C PRO A 307 27.66 0.75 -17.50
N LYS A 308 28.91 1.17 -17.76
CA LYS A 308 30.02 1.33 -16.80
C LYS A 308 30.25 2.82 -16.45
N GLN A 309 30.55 3.10 -15.18
CA GLN A 309 30.94 4.43 -14.67
C GLN A 309 32.46 4.63 -14.63
N SER A 310 32.91 5.89 -14.69
CA SER A 310 34.32 6.33 -14.60
C SER A 310 34.60 7.16 -13.32
N PRO A 311 35.85 7.18 -12.80
CA PRO A 311 36.19 7.82 -11.52
C PRO A 311 36.76 9.24 -11.65
N GLN A 312 36.55 10.07 -10.62
CA GLN A 312 37.09 11.43 -10.48
C GLN A 312 38.33 11.49 -9.57
N ARG A 313 39.15 12.52 -9.77
CA ARG A 313 40.52 12.72 -9.26
C ARG A 313 40.55 13.77 -8.12
N ALA A 314 41.38 13.54 -7.10
CA ALA A 314 41.47 14.38 -5.90
C ALA A 314 42.50 15.53 -6.02
N ALA A 315 42.28 16.60 -5.25
CA ALA A 315 43.09 17.82 -5.18
C ALA A 315 43.88 17.95 -3.85
N THR A 316 44.92 18.80 -3.87
CA THR A 316 45.99 18.96 -2.85
C THR A 316 45.64 20.01 -1.78
N TRP A 317 46.08 19.81 -0.52
CA TRP A 317 45.66 20.56 0.69
C TRP A 317 46.84 21.02 1.58
N GLU A 318 46.68 22.10 2.38
CA GLU A 318 47.66 22.68 3.33
C GLU A 318 47.20 22.65 4.81
N ALA A 319 48.14 22.61 5.77
CA ALA A 319 47.91 22.22 7.17
C ALA A 319 46.95 23.12 7.99
N GLN A 320 45.90 22.51 8.56
CA GLN A 320 44.99 23.09 9.58
C GLN A 320 44.67 22.04 10.67
N THR A 321 44.08 22.46 11.80
CA THR A 321 43.54 21.53 12.80
C THR A 321 42.39 20.72 12.18
N PRO A 322 42.45 19.38 12.12
CA PRO A 322 41.58 18.59 11.29
C PRO A 322 40.21 18.42 11.95
N ARG A 323 39.14 18.71 11.21
CA ARG A 323 37.75 18.66 11.67
C ARG A 323 36.97 17.47 11.11
N ASN A 324 37.54 16.76 10.13
CA ASN A 324 36.97 15.58 9.50
C ASN A 324 38.08 14.59 9.08
N ALA A 325 37.70 13.36 8.73
CA ALA A 325 38.63 12.28 8.44
C ALA A 325 39.58 12.54 7.25
N CYS A 326 39.14 13.30 6.23
CA CYS A 326 39.96 13.67 5.08
C CYS A 326 41.10 14.61 5.50
N GLU A 327 40.80 15.58 6.37
CA GLU A 327 41.82 16.50 6.90
C GLU A 327 42.84 15.79 7.80
N VAL A 328 42.41 14.77 8.56
CA VAL A 328 43.32 13.90 9.35
C VAL A 328 44.28 13.15 8.42
N GLU A 329 43.80 12.64 7.28
CA GLU A 329 44.63 11.94 6.29
C GLU A 329 45.67 12.87 5.63
N ALA A 330 45.21 14.04 5.20
CA ALA A 330 46.06 15.04 4.56
C ALA A 330 47.17 15.52 5.51
N GLN A 331 46.82 15.77 6.77
CA GLN A 331 47.79 16.21 7.78
C GLN A 331 48.76 15.11 8.20
N SER A 332 48.29 13.86 8.33
CA SER A 332 49.12 12.69 8.60
C SER A 332 50.16 12.47 7.51
N THR A 333 49.75 12.61 6.25
CA THR A 333 50.64 12.49 5.08
C THR A 333 51.71 13.59 5.08
N LEU A 334 51.33 14.83 5.40
CA LEU A 334 52.25 15.96 5.53
C LEU A 334 53.27 15.76 6.66
N ILE A 335 52.83 15.26 7.82
CA ILE A 335 53.71 15.00 8.98
C ILE A 335 54.71 13.88 8.64
N ARG A 336 54.27 12.78 8.02
CA ARG A 336 55.16 11.68 7.59
C ARG A 336 56.19 12.15 6.57
N GLN A 337 55.80 12.96 5.59
CA GLN A 337 56.74 13.54 4.62
C GLN A 337 57.81 14.40 5.29
N ARG A 338 57.43 15.21 6.30
CA ARG A 338 58.39 16.03 7.07
C ARG A 338 59.32 15.20 7.96
N VAL A 339 58.83 14.08 8.50
CA VAL A 339 59.63 13.14 9.31
C VAL A 339 60.67 12.40 8.46
N ARG A 340 60.30 11.98 7.24
CA ARG A 340 61.25 11.33 6.30
C ARG A 340 62.35 12.25 5.79
N ASN A 341 62.07 13.55 5.68
CA ASN A 341 63.02 14.53 5.14
C ASN A 341 64.05 15.04 6.17
N ARG A 342 64.11 14.46 7.39
CA ARG A 342 65.11 14.82 8.42
C ARG A 342 66.38 13.95 8.33
N PRO A 343 67.60 14.54 8.30
CA PRO A 343 68.84 13.77 8.33
C PRO A 343 69.04 13.05 9.68
N GLY A 344 69.30 11.74 9.66
CA GLY A 344 69.81 10.99 10.82
C GLY A 344 68.80 10.26 11.71
N SER A 345 67.51 10.11 11.34
CA SER A 345 66.54 9.32 12.12
C SER A 345 66.20 7.97 11.50
N SER A 346 65.99 6.93 12.33
CA SER A 346 65.30 5.71 11.91
C SER A 346 63.80 6.01 11.73
N ALA A 347 63.47 6.62 10.59
CA ALA A 347 62.14 7.16 10.28
C ALA A 347 61.00 6.13 10.36
N SER A 348 61.30 4.83 10.31
CA SER A 348 60.30 3.76 10.22
C SER A 348 59.40 3.63 11.47
N SER A 349 59.97 3.70 12.69
CA SER A 349 59.20 3.48 13.92
C SER A 349 58.25 4.65 14.25
N LEU A 350 58.63 5.87 13.88
CA LEU A 350 57.81 7.08 14.08
C LEU A 350 56.71 7.21 13.02
N ASP A 351 57.01 6.87 11.75
CA ASP A 351 56.01 6.82 10.68
C ASP A 351 54.88 5.84 11.00
N GLU A 352 55.20 4.66 11.54
CA GLU A 352 54.21 3.66 11.96
C GLU A 352 53.31 4.19 13.10
N LYS A 353 53.89 4.83 14.12
CA LYS A 353 53.12 5.41 15.23
C LYS A 353 52.21 6.55 14.77
N ILE A 354 52.69 7.42 13.87
CA ILE A 354 51.89 8.49 13.25
C ILE A 354 50.76 7.90 12.40
N ALA A 355 51.04 6.83 11.66
CA ALA A 355 50.03 6.13 10.88
C ALA A 355 48.94 5.52 11.76
N GLN A 356 49.32 4.89 12.87
CA GLN A 356 48.39 4.29 13.82
C GLN A 356 47.50 5.36 14.48
N LEU A 357 48.08 6.48 14.92
CA LEU A 357 47.32 7.59 15.52
C LEU A 357 46.35 8.23 14.51
N SER A 358 46.81 8.44 13.28
CA SER A 358 45.99 8.97 12.18
C SER A 358 44.81 8.05 11.86
N LYS A 359 45.04 6.74 11.82
CA LYS A 359 43.98 5.75 11.60
C LYS A 359 42.94 5.79 12.73
N GLY A 360 43.39 5.88 13.98
CA GLY A 360 42.49 6.03 15.14
C GLY A 360 41.68 7.32 15.10
N ALA A 361 42.30 8.45 14.76
CA ALA A 361 41.62 9.73 14.64
C ALA A 361 40.59 9.75 13.49
N GLN A 362 40.88 9.09 12.36
CA GLN A 362 39.91 8.91 11.27
C GLN A 362 38.71 8.07 11.71
N GLN A 363 38.94 6.96 12.41
CA GLN A 363 37.87 6.11 12.95
C GLN A 363 36.94 6.90 13.87
N ILE A 364 37.50 7.64 14.83
CA ILE A 364 36.72 8.49 15.74
C ILE A 364 35.95 9.56 14.96
N ALA A 365 36.58 10.23 13.99
CA ALA A 365 35.91 11.26 13.19
C ALA A 365 34.71 10.69 12.39
N HIS A 366 34.87 9.51 11.78
CA HIS A 366 33.76 8.82 11.09
C HIS A 366 32.65 8.41 12.07
N GLU A 367 33.00 7.83 13.21
CA GLU A 367 32.03 7.45 14.24
C GLU A 367 31.27 8.66 14.78
N MET A 368 31.94 9.80 14.97
CA MET A 368 31.29 11.04 15.44
C MET A 368 30.27 11.58 14.44
N VAL A 369 30.51 11.46 13.13
CA VAL A 369 29.52 11.84 12.10
C VAL A 369 28.29 10.93 12.20
N LEU A 370 28.50 9.62 12.25
CA LEU A 370 27.41 8.63 12.38
C LEU A 370 26.61 8.80 13.68
N LEU A 371 27.29 9.11 14.78
CA LEU A 371 26.67 9.37 16.09
C LEU A 371 25.82 10.64 16.08
N ARG A 372 26.32 11.74 15.50
CA ARG A 372 25.56 13.00 15.40
C ARG A 372 24.30 12.84 14.57
N GLU A 373 24.39 12.16 13.42
CA GLU A 373 23.21 11.86 12.58
C GLU A 373 22.18 11.03 13.36
N LYS A 374 22.64 9.99 14.06
CA LYS A 374 21.77 9.12 14.87
C LYS A 374 21.13 9.84 16.06
N VAL A 375 21.85 10.73 16.73
CA VAL A 375 21.29 11.53 17.84
C VAL A 375 20.18 12.44 17.30
N GLY A 376 20.43 13.19 16.23
CA GLY A 376 19.41 14.06 15.64
C GLY A 376 18.18 13.30 15.14
N SER A 377 18.39 12.10 14.58
CA SER A 377 17.27 11.26 14.10
C SER A 377 16.42 10.69 15.25
N LEU A 378 17.05 10.32 16.37
CA LEU A 378 16.36 9.86 17.57
C LEU A 378 15.62 11.00 18.28
N GLU A 379 16.19 12.19 18.36
CA GLU A 379 15.53 13.38 18.93
C GLU A 379 14.26 13.72 18.15
N ALA A 380 14.31 13.73 16.81
CA ALA A 380 13.15 13.97 15.96
C ALA A 380 12.06 12.88 16.12
N ALA A 381 12.47 11.61 16.26
CA ALA A 381 11.55 10.50 16.50
C ALA A 381 10.87 10.62 17.88
N LEU A 382 11.62 11.02 18.92
CA LEU A 382 11.10 11.22 20.27
C LEU A 382 10.08 12.37 20.30
N ASP A 383 10.38 13.50 19.69
CA ASP A 383 9.46 14.65 19.59
C ASP A 383 8.16 14.27 18.85
N THR A 384 8.27 13.48 17.78
CA THR A 384 7.10 12.96 17.05
C THR A 384 6.26 12.04 17.95
N ALA A 385 6.90 11.15 18.71
CA ALA A 385 6.23 10.20 19.60
C ALA A 385 5.56 10.89 20.80
N THR A 386 6.19 11.90 21.41
CA THR A 386 5.61 12.68 22.52
C THR A 386 4.41 13.49 22.07
N LYS A 387 4.51 14.19 20.92
CA LYS A 387 3.37 14.88 20.28
C LYS A 387 2.21 13.95 19.96
N ARG A 388 2.47 12.69 19.62
CA ARG A 388 1.43 11.68 19.37
C ARG A 388 0.69 11.28 20.65
N LYS A 389 1.42 11.08 21.76
CA LYS A 389 0.84 10.66 23.05
C LYS A 389 -0.08 11.72 23.67
N SER A 390 0.18 13.01 23.43
CA SER A 390 -0.59 14.11 24.03
C SER A 390 -1.83 14.54 23.22
N ARG A 391 -2.05 14.01 22.01
CA ARG A 391 -3.13 14.44 21.10
C ARG A 391 -4.45 13.70 21.31
N LYS A 392 -5.55 14.45 21.30
CA LYS A 392 -6.92 13.91 21.19
C LYS A 392 -7.24 13.61 19.72
N ARG A 393 -7.80 12.44 19.43
CA ARG A 393 -8.19 12.02 18.07
C ARG A 393 -9.64 12.40 17.79
N ARG A 394 -9.91 12.99 16.62
CA ARG A 394 -11.29 13.20 16.13
C ARG A 394 -11.54 12.35 14.90
N TYR A 395 -12.76 11.86 14.77
CA TYR A 395 -13.19 11.06 13.64
C TYR A 395 -13.92 11.95 12.63
N VAL A 396 -13.57 11.81 11.35
CA VAL A 396 -14.24 12.48 10.24
C VAL A 396 -15.23 11.49 9.65
N ARG A 397 -16.53 11.81 9.75
CA ARG A 397 -17.62 11.03 9.15
C ARG A 397 -18.30 11.94 8.14
N THR A 398 -18.14 11.62 6.86
CA THR A 398 -18.83 12.30 5.76
C THR A 398 -19.44 11.23 4.87
N GLU A 399 -20.68 11.48 4.42
CA GLU A 399 -21.37 10.59 3.47
C GLU A 399 -20.87 10.82 2.03
N GLU A 400 -20.25 11.97 1.79
CA GLU A 400 -19.69 12.39 0.51
C GLU A 400 -18.16 12.35 0.53
N THR A 401 -17.59 12.10 -0.66
CA THR A 401 -16.15 12.14 -0.92
C THR A 401 -15.68 13.59 -0.91
N LEU A 402 -14.82 13.94 0.05
CA LEU A 402 -14.29 15.29 0.21
C LEU A 402 -12.78 15.33 -0.06
N THR A 403 -12.35 16.44 -0.63
CA THR A 403 -10.95 16.82 -0.69
C THR A 403 -10.42 17.17 0.70
N ILE A 404 -9.09 17.13 0.85
CA ILE A 404 -8.45 17.50 2.12
C ILE A 404 -8.78 18.94 2.53
N GLY A 405 -8.90 19.86 1.56
CA GLY A 405 -9.28 21.26 1.80
C GLY A 405 -10.68 21.37 2.42
N GLU A 406 -11.67 20.71 1.82
CA GLU A 406 -13.06 20.71 2.31
C GLU A 406 -13.15 20.06 3.70
N VAL A 407 -12.39 18.98 3.95
CA VAL A 407 -12.33 18.39 5.29
C VAL A 407 -11.72 19.37 6.31
N GLN A 408 -10.69 20.13 5.93
CA GLN A 408 -10.08 21.14 6.81
C GLN A 408 -11.06 22.28 7.11
N GLU A 409 -11.87 22.72 6.14
CA GLU A 409 -12.92 23.72 6.32
C GLU A 409 -14.02 23.22 7.27
N VAL A 410 -14.57 22.03 7.03
CA VAL A 410 -15.57 21.41 7.92
C VAL A 410 -15.04 21.27 9.35
N LEU A 411 -13.76 20.90 9.51
CA LEU A 411 -13.14 20.78 10.83
C LEU A 411 -12.92 22.14 11.52
N ALA A 412 -12.73 23.21 10.75
CA ALA A 412 -12.61 24.58 11.24
C ALA A 412 -13.97 25.13 11.69
N GLU A 413 -15.01 24.98 10.87
CA GLU A 413 -16.39 25.38 11.19
C GLU A 413 -16.91 24.69 12.45
N GLN A 414 -16.61 23.39 12.61
CA GLN A 414 -16.95 22.65 13.83
C GLN A 414 -16.18 23.12 15.07
N ALA A 415 -14.97 23.65 14.90
CA ALA A 415 -14.18 24.21 16.00
C ALA A 415 -14.69 25.59 16.40
N ASP A 416 -15.07 26.42 15.43
CA ASP A 416 -15.61 27.75 15.65
C ASP A 416 -17.03 27.70 16.22
N SER A 417 -17.89 26.80 15.76
CA SER A 417 -19.22 26.56 16.37
C SER A 417 -19.12 26.16 17.85
N ARG A 418 -18.03 25.48 18.25
CA ARG A 418 -17.78 25.12 19.66
C ARG A 418 -17.19 26.25 20.49
N ARG A 419 -16.50 27.21 19.84
CA ARG A 419 -15.95 28.41 20.50
C ARG A 419 -17.00 29.53 20.60
N GLY A 420 -17.91 29.63 19.64
CA GLY A 420 -19.02 30.59 19.60
C GLY A 420 -20.19 30.26 20.52
N GLY A 421 -20.33 29.02 21.00
CA GLY A 421 -21.36 28.61 21.97
C GLY A 421 -21.09 29.05 23.43
N GLY A 422 -20.21 30.02 23.64
CA GLY A 422 -19.80 30.52 24.96
C GLY A 422 -20.63 31.68 25.51
N GLY A 423 -21.66 32.14 24.80
CA GLY A 423 -22.54 33.23 25.23
C GLY A 423 -24.01 32.84 25.10
N GLU A 424 -24.73 32.91 26.22
CA GLU A 424 -26.19 32.99 26.32
C GLU A 424 -27.03 31.79 25.87
N SER A 425 -27.13 30.80 26.75
CA SER A 425 -28.39 30.38 27.38
C SER A 425 -28.16 29.07 28.12
N ALA A 426 -28.26 29.10 29.45
CA ALA A 426 -28.23 27.93 30.30
C ALA A 426 -29.49 27.06 30.06
N SER A 427 -29.52 26.30 28.96
CA SER A 427 -30.49 25.23 28.80
C SER A 427 -29.99 24.00 29.56
N LYS A 428 -30.73 23.65 30.61
CA LYS A 428 -30.52 22.50 31.50
C LYS A 428 -30.07 21.26 30.71
N ARG A 429 -28.82 20.83 30.91
CA ARG A 429 -28.45 19.43 30.66
C ARG A 429 -29.25 18.57 31.64
N VAL A 430 -30.33 17.94 31.15
CA VAL A 430 -31.01 16.86 31.87
C VAL A 430 -29.98 15.74 32.03
N ARG A 431 -29.37 15.63 33.21
CA ARG A 431 -28.64 14.43 33.62
C ARG A 431 -29.68 13.31 33.62
N GLY A 432 -29.51 12.31 32.76
CA GLY A 432 -30.34 11.11 32.81
C GLY A 432 -30.34 10.52 34.22
N ASP A 433 -31.52 10.09 34.68
CA ASP A 433 -31.71 9.60 36.05
C ASP A 433 -30.74 8.46 36.38
N ARG A 434 -30.05 8.58 37.52
CA ARG A 434 -29.17 7.53 38.02
C ARG A 434 -29.98 6.27 38.30
N ARG A 435 -29.59 5.16 37.67
CA ARG A 435 -30.18 3.82 37.86
C ARG A 435 -29.42 3.04 38.93
N CYS A 436 -30.14 2.27 39.73
CA CYS A 436 -29.58 1.36 40.72
C CYS A 436 -28.78 0.25 40.03
N GLY A 437 -27.52 0.05 40.41
CA GLY A 437 -26.67 -0.99 39.83
C GLY A 437 -27.11 -2.44 40.11
N ARG A 438 -28.07 -2.66 41.01
CA ARG A 438 -28.59 -3.99 41.36
C ARG A 438 -29.86 -4.36 40.58
N CYS A 439 -30.81 -3.44 40.40
CA CYS A 439 -32.09 -3.71 39.71
C CYS A 439 -32.35 -2.82 38.49
N SER A 440 -31.43 -1.91 38.14
CA SER A 440 -31.51 -0.97 37.01
C SER A 440 -32.70 0.02 37.02
N GLN A 441 -33.43 0.11 38.12
CA GLN A 441 -34.50 1.11 38.34
C GLN A 441 -33.94 2.45 38.85
N THR A 442 -34.63 3.55 38.57
CA THR A 442 -34.28 4.90 39.03
C THR A 442 -34.87 5.17 40.43
N GLY A 443 -34.39 6.20 41.12
CA GLY A 443 -34.97 6.65 42.41
C GLY A 443 -34.33 6.07 43.68
N HIS A 444 -33.41 5.11 43.57
CA HIS A 444 -32.64 4.58 44.70
C HIS A 444 -31.25 4.10 44.24
N ASN A 445 -30.35 3.83 45.19
CA ASN A 445 -29.02 3.29 44.88
C ASN A 445 -28.85 1.85 45.41
N VAL A 446 -27.75 1.19 45.08
CA VAL A 446 -27.49 -0.21 45.44
C VAL A 446 -27.58 -0.46 46.96
N ARG A 447 -27.24 0.53 47.80
CA ARG A 447 -27.28 0.39 49.27
C ARG A 447 -28.69 0.44 49.86
N THR A 448 -29.64 1.04 49.13
CA THR A 448 -31.04 1.18 49.56
C THR A 448 -31.97 0.34 48.68
N CYS A 449 -31.42 -0.60 47.90
CA CYS A 449 -32.17 -1.46 47.02
C CYS A 449 -32.80 -2.61 47.82
N ALA A 450 -34.13 -2.65 47.87
CA ALA A 450 -34.89 -3.69 48.57
C ALA A 450 -34.89 -5.05 47.84
N VAL A 451 -34.31 -5.13 46.63
CA VAL A 451 -34.16 -6.39 45.90
C VAL A 451 -33.03 -7.20 46.54
N VAL A 452 -33.39 -8.35 47.11
CA VAL A 452 -32.46 -9.40 47.53
C VAL A 452 -32.35 -10.39 46.37
N ILE A 453 -31.14 -10.62 45.86
CA ILE A 453 -30.87 -11.69 44.91
C ILE A 453 -30.38 -12.86 45.76
N ASP A 454 -31.18 -13.94 45.83
CA ASP A 454 -30.73 -15.19 46.45
C ASP A 454 -29.59 -15.76 45.60
N SER A 455 -28.41 -15.86 46.22
CA SER A 455 -27.26 -16.55 45.67
C SER A 455 -27.52 -18.06 45.72
N ALA A 456 -27.94 -18.64 44.59
CA ALA A 456 -27.95 -20.08 44.41
C ALA A 456 -26.54 -20.59 44.13
N SER A 457 -26.13 -21.51 44.99
CA SER A 457 -24.86 -22.23 45.15
C SER A 457 -24.55 -23.23 44.04
N ASP A 458 -23.23 -23.42 43.85
CA ASP A 458 -22.47 -24.65 43.58
C ASP A 458 -22.93 -25.66 42.51
N ASN A 459 -22.04 -25.90 41.54
CA ASN A 459 -21.53 -27.26 41.34
C ASN A 459 -20.17 -27.24 40.62
N VAL A 460 -19.14 -27.63 41.37
CA VAL A 460 -17.84 -28.11 40.88
C VAL A 460 -17.98 -29.62 40.73
N ASP A 461 -17.86 -30.13 39.52
CA ASP A 461 -17.62 -31.56 39.29
C ASP A 461 -16.33 -31.75 38.51
N SER A 462 -15.37 -32.35 39.22
CA SER A 462 -14.17 -32.99 38.71
C SER A 462 -14.56 -34.37 38.15
N ASN A 463 -14.03 -34.77 36.99
CA ASN A 463 -13.66 -36.17 36.74
C ASN A 463 -12.78 -36.34 35.50
N ASN A 464 -11.64 -37.01 35.76
CA ASN A 464 -10.66 -37.69 34.89
C ASN A 464 -10.01 -36.95 33.71
#